data_AF-A0A3B6IPY3-F1
#
_entry.id   AF-A0A3B6IPY3-F1
#
_cell.length_a   1.000
_cell.length_b   1.000
_cell.length_c   1.000
_cell.angle_alpha   90.00
_cell.angle_beta   90.00
_cell.angle_gamma   90.00
#
_symmetry.space_group_name_H-M   'P 1'
#
loop_
_entity.id
_entity.type
_entity.pdbx_description
1 polymer ?
#
loop_
_entity_poly.entity_id
_entity_poly.type
_entity_poly.pdbx_seq_one_letter_code
_entity_poly.pdbx_strand_id
1 'polypeptide(L)'
;MAAPPSLSCLLEEPRRLPPPPQDGMDTESEWRDWAELPRDVLLAVLSRLDHIEILMGPDLVCSPWRRAATDEPELWRLIDMRFHYADGFYLNSRKLLQMVRAAMRRSAGRCEAFWGGSYVTERILSLVGNAAPSLKSLRLIECHDIVDLALKLVITKFPMLEELELSNCMHRFPETLEVVGDACPLLKRFRLSQRSFYSECVDDSAAMAIAKMPELRSLQLTANSLTNSGLELILNGCPLLESLDIRSCYHVCMDDEMQAKCARIKTLRHPEDSMDDYDMSFNYKIPRPCWSTEPIEYSMGCQSPY
;
A
#
# COMPACT_ATOMS: atom_id res chain seq x y z
N MET A 1 39.16 74.29 -43.72
CA MET A 1 39.61 73.01 -43.11
C MET A 1 40.49 73.36 -41.93
N ALA A 2 39.92 73.31 -40.72
CA ALA A 2 40.61 73.58 -39.47
C ALA A 2 40.68 72.26 -38.70
N ALA A 3 41.89 71.84 -38.32
CA ALA A 3 42.13 70.64 -37.53
C ALA A 3 41.83 70.92 -36.05
N PRO A 4 41.15 70.01 -35.31
CA PRO A 4 40.92 70.19 -33.89
C PRO A 4 42.18 69.83 -33.07
N PRO A 5 42.36 70.43 -31.88
CA PRO A 5 43.52 70.21 -31.03
C PRO A 5 43.40 68.90 -30.24
N SER A 6 44.56 68.33 -29.91
CA SER A 6 44.75 67.16 -29.06
C SER A 6 44.27 67.41 -27.63
N LEU A 7 43.37 66.57 -27.13
CA LEU A 7 42.93 66.54 -25.73
C LEU A 7 43.57 65.35 -25.02
N SER A 8 44.70 65.60 -24.34
CA SER A 8 45.13 64.79 -23.21
C SER A 8 44.28 65.16 -22.00
N CYS A 9 43.35 64.30 -21.60
CA CYS A 9 42.68 64.40 -20.30
C CYS A 9 42.77 63.06 -19.59
N LEU A 10 43.24 63.16 -18.35
CA LEU A 10 43.60 62.10 -17.42
C LEU A 10 42.37 61.26 -17.05
N LEU A 11 42.51 59.95 -17.12
CA LEU A 11 41.61 59.01 -16.46
C LEU A 11 41.98 59.01 -14.96
N GLU A 12 41.16 59.65 -14.12
CA GLU A 12 41.20 59.37 -12.68
C GLU A 12 40.54 58.00 -12.43
N GLU A 13 41.28 57.10 -11.77
CA GLU A 13 40.75 55.80 -11.33
C GLU A 13 39.67 55.97 -10.26
N PRO A 14 38.63 55.12 -10.23
CA PRO A 14 37.60 55.17 -9.20
C PRO A 14 38.19 54.80 -7.83
N ARG A 15 38.02 55.70 -6.85
CA ARG A 15 38.40 55.47 -5.44
C ARG A 15 37.70 54.22 -4.90
N ARG A 16 38.49 53.21 -4.51
CA ARG A 16 37.97 52.03 -3.80
C ARG A 16 37.46 52.45 -2.42
N LEU A 17 36.24 52.05 -2.09
CA LEU A 17 35.72 52.14 -0.73
C LEU A 17 36.52 51.20 0.21
N PRO A 18 36.79 51.59 1.46
CA PRO A 18 37.41 50.69 2.42
C PRO A 18 36.49 49.50 2.74
N PRO A 19 37.04 48.31 3.03
CA PRO A 19 36.23 47.16 3.43
C PRO A 19 35.54 47.44 4.77
N PRO A 20 34.34 46.87 5.01
CA PRO A 20 33.63 47.05 6.27
C PRO A 20 34.42 46.44 7.45
N PRO A 21 34.21 46.93 8.68
CA PRO A 21 34.88 46.40 9.86
C PRO A 21 34.58 44.91 10.03
N GLN A 22 35.63 44.11 10.23
CA GLN A 22 35.50 42.72 10.68
C GLN A 22 35.20 42.73 12.18
N ASP A 23 33.94 43.02 12.52
CA ASP A 23 33.43 42.68 13.85
C ASP A 23 33.22 41.17 13.91
N GLY A 24 33.85 40.56 14.91
CA GLY A 24 33.90 39.12 15.09
C GLY A 24 32.53 38.46 15.13
N MET A 25 32.33 37.50 14.23
CA MET A 25 31.45 36.37 14.44
C MET A 25 32.23 35.12 14.02
N ASP A 26 32.93 34.53 14.98
CA ASP A 26 33.16 33.09 14.96
C ASP A 26 31.78 32.42 15.10
N THR A 27 31.09 32.29 13.97
CA THR A 27 30.07 31.26 13.82
C THR A 27 30.60 30.32 12.77
N GLU A 28 31.43 29.37 13.20
CA GLU A 28 31.42 28.05 12.57
C GLU A 28 29.97 27.59 12.61
N SER A 29 29.23 27.85 11.54
CA SER A 29 28.02 27.11 11.27
C SER A 29 28.49 25.67 11.22
N GLU A 30 28.18 24.86 12.24
CA GLU A 30 28.43 23.42 12.21
C GLU A 30 27.55 22.84 11.10
N TRP A 31 28.02 22.86 9.86
CA TRP A 31 27.42 22.12 8.76
C TRP A 31 27.61 20.64 9.10
N ARG A 32 26.59 20.03 9.70
CA ARG A 32 26.61 18.60 10.02
C ARG A 32 26.65 17.82 8.71
N ASP A 33 27.72 17.05 8.51
CA ASP A 33 27.81 16.16 7.37
C ASP A 33 26.94 14.92 7.60
N TRP A 34 25.72 14.97 7.06
CA TRP A 34 24.78 13.85 7.10
C TRP A 34 25.21 12.66 6.21
N ALA A 35 26.23 12.82 5.36
CA ALA A 35 26.81 11.73 4.58
C ALA A 35 27.71 10.83 5.42
N GLU A 36 28.29 11.33 6.51
CA GLU A 36 29.18 10.58 7.41
C GLU A 36 28.45 9.90 8.58
N LEU A 37 27.12 9.82 8.54
CA LEU A 37 26.37 9.08 9.54
C LEU A 37 26.79 7.61 9.60
N PRO A 38 26.88 7.02 10.82
CA PRO A 38 27.07 5.58 10.99
C PRO A 38 26.02 4.76 10.23
N ARG A 39 26.43 3.60 9.70
CA ARG A 39 25.60 2.76 8.82
C ARG A 39 24.30 2.31 9.49
N ASP A 40 24.35 1.99 10.77
CA ASP A 40 23.18 1.64 11.59
C ASP A 40 22.17 2.79 11.67
N VAL A 41 22.62 4.04 11.80
CA VAL A 41 21.74 5.22 11.78
C VAL A 41 21.10 5.39 10.41
N LEU A 42 21.86 5.22 9.32
CA LEU A 42 21.32 5.27 7.96
C LEU A 42 20.25 4.21 7.74
N LEU A 43 20.48 2.98 8.19
CA LEU A 43 19.51 1.90 8.09
C LEU A 43 18.26 2.16 8.95
N ALA A 44 18.42 2.75 10.13
CA ALA A 44 17.30 3.15 10.98
C ALA A 44 16.42 4.20 10.29
N VAL A 45 17.02 5.17 9.58
CA VAL A 45 16.28 6.14 8.77
C VAL A 45 15.58 5.45 7.59
N LEU A 46 16.32 4.67 6.81
CA LEU A 46 15.79 3.97 5.63
C LEU A 46 14.64 3.03 5.98
N SER A 47 14.68 2.36 7.14
CA SER A 47 13.62 1.45 7.60
C SER A 47 12.27 2.13 7.89
N ARG A 48 12.24 3.47 7.95
CA ARG A 48 11.04 4.28 8.15
C ARG A 48 10.46 4.86 6.86
N LEU A 49 11.15 4.69 5.74
CA LEU A 49 10.72 5.17 4.43
C LEU A 49 10.06 4.05 3.64
N ASP A 50 9.13 4.40 2.75
CA ASP A 50 8.63 3.43 1.78
C ASP A 50 9.69 3.16 0.69
N HIS A 51 9.53 2.06 -0.07
CA HIS A 51 10.54 1.68 -1.06
C HIS A 51 10.54 2.57 -2.30
N ILE A 52 9.49 3.35 -2.53
CA ILE A 52 9.46 4.36 -3.59
C ILE A 52 10.36 5.54 -3.18
N GLU A 53 10.23 6.04 -1.95
CA GLU A 53 11.06 7.10 -1.37
C GLU A 53 12.54 6.70 -1.37
N ILE A 54 12.87 5.50 -0.90
CA ILE A 54 14.26 4.98 -0.88
C ILE A 54 14.87 5.03 -2.29
N LEU A 55 14.13 4.57 -3.30
CA LEU A 55 14.59 4.50 -4.69
C LEU A 55 14.65 5.86 -5.40
N MET A 56 13.90 6.86 -4.95
CA MET A 56 13.87 8.20 -5.56
C MET A 56 14.75 9.23 -4.85
N GLY A 57 15.04 9.04 -3.57
CA GLY A 57 15.80 10.01 -2.76
C GLY A 57 17.14 9.43 -2.30
N PRO A 58 17.18 8.77 -1.13
CA PRO A 58 18.40 8.27 -0.48
C PRO A 58 19.38 7.55 -1.40
N ASP A 59 18.89 6.73 -2.32
CA ASP A 59 19.70 5.98 -3.28
C ASP A 59 20.42 6.87 -4.32
N LEU A 60 20.02 8.13 -4.45
CA LEU A 60 20.53 9.07 -5.44
C LEU A 60 21.38 10.21 -4.85
N VAL A 61 21.43 10.38 -3.52
CA VAL A 61 22.07 11.55 -2.87
C VAL A 61 23.60 11.44 -2.83
N CYS A 62 24.14 10.45 -2.12
CA CYS A 62 25.59 10.29 -1.95
C CYS A 62 25.98 8.80 -1.80
N SER A 63 27.28 8.50 -1.89
CA SER A 63 27.75 7.12 -1.92
C SER A 63 27.46 6.31 -0.63
N PRO A 64 27.54 6.87 0.60
CA PRO A 64 27.21 6.10 1.80
C PRO A 64 25.74 5.72 1.87
N TRP A 65 24.83 6.65 1.54
CA TRP A 65 23.38 6.39 1.53
C TRP A 65 22.98 5.41 0.43
N ARG A 66 23.54 5.53 -0.78
CA ARG A 66 23.36 4.56 -1.86
C ARG A 66 23.77 3.16 -1.45
N ARG A 67 24.93 3.03 -0.80
CA ARG A 67 25.44 1.74 -0.32
C ARG A 67 24.58 1.18 0.80
N ALA A 68 24.16 1.99 1.76
CA ALA A 68 23.23 1.57 2.79
C ALA A 68 21.90 1.06 2.20
N ALA A 69 21.36 1.76 1.19
CA ALA A 69 20.12 1.37 0.51
C ALA A 69 20.29 0.15 -0.40
N THR A 70 21.45 -0.06 -1.02
CA THR A 70 21.67 -1.14 -2.00
C THR A 70 22.22 -2.42 -1.37
N ASP A 71 23.17 -2.28 -0.44
CA ASP A 71 23.97 -3.39 0.10
C ASP A 71 23.34 -4.04 1.33
N GLU A 72 22.17 -3.58 1.79
CA GLU A 72 21.43 -4.16 2.92
C GLU A 72 20.20 -4.93 2.47
N PRO A 73 20.27 -6.27 2.35
CA PRO A 73 19.15 -7.06 1.85
C PRO A 73 17.97 -7.15 2.81
N GLU A 74 18.18 -6.99 4.12
CA GLU A 74 17.10 -6.99 5.10
C GLU A 74 16.11 -5.85 4.86
N LEU A 75 16.58 -4.71 4.33
CA LEU A 75 15.75 -3.59 3.90
C LEU A 75 14.77 -3.97 2.78
N TRP A 76 15.06 -5.01 2.01
CA TRP A 76 14.29 -5.45 0.84
C TRP A 76 13.54 -6.77 1.07
N ARG A 77 13.49 -7.27 2.32
CA ARG A 77 12.64 -8.40 2.69
C ARG A 77 11.16 -8.03 2.64
N LEU A 78 10.84 -6.81 3.04
CA LEU A 78 9.53 -6.20 2.82
C LEU A 78 9.72 -5.13 1.75
N ILE A 79 8.86 -5.12 0.73
CA ILE A 79 8.82 -4.10 -0.31
C ILE A 79 7.42 -3.49 -0.27
N ASP A 80 7.30 -2.32 0.35
CA ASP A 80 6.08 -1.51 0.37
C ASP A 80 6.17 -0.40 -0.66
N MET A 81 5.28 -0.49 -1.64
CA MET A 81 5.12 0.49 -2.70
C MET A 81 3.62 0.78 -2.93
N ARG A 82 2.77 0.58 -1.91
CA ARG A 82 1.29 0.73 -2.04
C ARG A 82 0.87 2.16 -2.33
N PHE A 83 1.46 3.10 -1.62
CA PHE A 83 1.05 4.50 -1.59
C PHE A 83 2.23 5.37 -1.94
N HIS A 84 2.05 6.27 -2.89
CA HIS A 84 2.98 7.37 -3.07
C HIS A 84 2.20 8.66 -2.91
N TYR A 85 2.45 9.36 -1.81
CA TYR A 85 1.78 10.63 -1.48
C TYR A 85 2.06 11.74 -2.49
N ALA A 86 3.11 11.65 -3.31
CA ALA A 86 3.32 12.60 -4.39
C ALA A 86 2.43 12.24 -5.58
N ASP A 87 1.24 12.85 -5.57
CA ASP A 87 0.31 13.07 -6.66
C ASP A 87 0.86 12.75 -8.05
N GLY A 88 0.22 11.77 -8.72
CA GLY A 88 -0.29 11.81 -10.10
C GLY A 88 0.60 12.20 -11.30
N PHE A 89 1.78 12.80 -11.13
CA PHE A 89 2.45 13.54 -12.21
C PHE A 89 3.86 13.05 -12.57
N TYR A 90 4.52 12.18 -11.78
CA TYR A 90 5.94 11.86 -11.98
C TYR A 90 6.30 10.40 -12.28
N LEU A 91 5.50 9.43 -11.83
CA LEU A 91 5.80 8.00 -11.95
C LEU A 91 4.81 7.32 -12.91
N ASN A 92 5.26 7.06 -14.14
CA ASN A 92 4.52 6.21 -15.06
C ASN A 92 4.77 4.71 -14.77
N SER A 93 3.91 3.85 -15.32
CA SER A 93 4.00 2.39 -15.18
C SER A 93 5.38 1.81 -15.53
N ARG A 94 6.08 2.41 -16.51
CA ARG A 94 7.43 1.99 -16.91
C ARG A 94 8.46 2.25 -15.82
N LYS A 95 8.43 3.42 -15.18
CA LYS A 95 9.33 3.75 -14.06
C LYS A 95 9.06 2.83 -12.87
N LEU A 96 7.79 2.67 -12.49
CA LEU A 96 7.39 1.80 -11.37
C LEU A 96 7.82 0.35 -11.59
N LEU A 97 7.71 -0.17 -12.81
CA LEU A 97 8.27 -1.49 -13.12
C LEU A 97 9.79 -1.56 -12.93
N GLN A 98 10.55 -0.53 -13.35
CA GLN A 98 11.99 -0.53 -13.12
C GLN A 98 12.32 -0.47 -11.63
N MET A 99 11.52 0.24 -10.85
CA MET A 99 11.65 0.32 -9.40
C MET A 99 11.38 -1.03 -8.74
N VAL A 100 10.28 -1.71 -9.08
CA VAL A 100 10.02 -3.08 -8.61
C VAL A 100 11.16 -4.02 -9.02
N ARG A 101 11.67 -3.91 -10.25
CA ARG A 101 12.80 -4.72 -10.72
C ARG A 101 14.07 -4.45 -9.91
N ALA A 102 14.36 -3.20 -9.58
CA ALA A 102 15.51 -2.85 -8.74
C ALA A 102 15.34 -3.42 -7.33
N ALA A 103 14.16 -3.25 -6.74
CA ALA A 103 13.82 -3.78 -5.42
C ALA A 103 13.97 -5.31 -5.35
N MET A 104 13.43 -6.02 -6.34
CA MET A 104 13.54 -7.48 -6.45
C MET A 104 14.98 -7.97 -6.66
N ARG A 105 15.83 -7.19 -7.34
CA ARG A 105 17.26 -7.52 -7.46
C ARG A 105 17.97 -7.37 -6.12
N ARG A 106 17.64 -6.32 -5.36
CA ARG A 106 18.23 -6.04 -4.05
C ARG A 106 17.78 -7.02 -2.97
N SER A 107 16.55 -7.52 -3.05
CA SER A 107 16.08 -8.59 -2.17
C SER A 107 16.83 -9.91 -2.37
N ALA A 108 17.49 -10.10 -3.52
CA ALA A 108 18.28 -11.29 -3.85
C ALA A 108 17.53 -12.60 -3.56
N GLY A 109 16.23 -12.65 -3.93
CA GLY A 109 15.36 -13.80 -3.74
C GLY A 109 14.79 -13.96 -2.33
N ARG A 110 15.10 -13.06 -1.40
CA ARG A 110 14.64 -13.09 0.01
C ARG A 110 13.46 -12.16 0.29
N CYS A 111 12.79 -11.67 -0.76
CA CYS A 111 11.56 -10.89 -0.58
C CYS A 111 10.48 -11.78 0.06
N GLU A 112 10.02 -11.38 1.23
CA GLU A 112 8.97 -12.02 2.02
C GLU A 112 7.64 -11.26 1.96
N ALA A 113 7.66 -9.96 1.63
CA ALA A 113 6.44 -9.18 1.49
C ALA A 113 6.52 -8.23 0.29
N PHE A 114 5.48 -8.22 -0.53
CA PHE A 114 5.32 -7.26 -1.62
C PHE A 114 3.93 -6.64 -1.54
N TRP A 115 3.92 -5.33 -1.31
CA TRP A 115 2.69 -4.55 -1.20
C TRP A 115 2.67 -3.48 -2.29
N GLY A 116 1.71 -3.59 -3.20
CA GLY A 116 1.62 -2.74 -4.39
C GLY A 116 0.25 -2.10 -4.57
N GLY A 117 0.25 -0.94 -5.23
CA GLY A 117 -0.94 -0.12 -5.50
C GLY A 117 -1.47 -0.25 -6.94
N SER A 118 -2.25 0.75 -7.36
CA SER A 118 -2.98 0.78 -8.64
C SER A 118 -2.14 0.63 -9.93
N TYR A 119 -0.82 0.83 -9.85
CA TYR A 119 0.10 0.67 -10.98
C TYR A 119 0.49 -0.78 -11.26
N VAL A 120 0.15 -1.73 -10.39
CA VAL A 120 0.53 -3.14 -10.57
C VAL A 120 -0.22 -3.72 -11.77
N THR A 121 0.56 -4.11 -12.76
CA THR A 121 0.09 -4.80 -13.97
C THR A 121 0.46 -6.28 -13.92
N GLU A 122 -0.09 -7.09 -14.82
CA GLU A 122 0.30 -8.50 -15.00
C GLU A 122 1.83 -8.67 -15.18
N ARG A 123 2.48 -7.71 -15.84
CA ARG A 123 3.93 -7.74 -16.04
C ARG A 123 4.70 -7.57 -14.74
N ILE A 124 4.22 -6.71 -13.84
CA ILE A 124 4.80 -6.54 -12.51
C ILE A 124 4.54 -7.79 -11.69
N LEU A 125 3.30 -8.30 -11.70
CA LEU A 125 2.93 -9.49 -10.94
C LEU A 125 3.75 -10.72 -11.34
N SER A 126 3.94 -10.94 -12.65
CA SER A 126 4.80 -12.01 -13.18
C SER A 126 6.27 -11.84 -12.76
N LEU A 127 6.79 -10.60 -12.75
CA LEU A 127 8.13 -10.29 -12.24
C LEU A 127 8.27 -10.67 -10.77
N VAL A 128 7.31 -10.29 -9.92
CA VAL A 128 7.30 -10.66 -8.49
C VAL A 128 7.23 -12.17 -8.33
N GLY A 129 6.33 -12.84 -9.06
CA GLY A 129 6.17 -14.30 -9.06
C GLY A 129 7.45 -15.06 -9.41
N ASN A 130 8.32 -14.50 -10.24
CA ASN A 130 9.59 -15.13 -10.62
C ASN A 130 10.76 -14.77 -9.69
N ALA A 131 10.68 -13.65 -8.98
CA ALA A 131 11.80 -13.10 -8.20
C ALA A 131 11.67 -13.31 -6.69
N ALA A 132 10.47 -13.63 -6.19
CA ALA A 132 10.19 -13.76 -4.75
C ALA A 132 9.58 -15.14 -4.41
N PRO A 133 10.35 -16.24 -4.48
CA PRO A 133 9.85 -17.58 -4.16
C PRO A 133 9.52 -17.77 -2.66
N SER A 134 10.08 -16.93 -1.78
CA SER A 134 9.87 -16.96 -0.33
C SER A 134 8.80 -15.97 0.15
N LEU A 135 7.94 -15.50 -0.75
CA LEU A 135 6.90 -14.52 -0.43
C LEU A 135 5.89 -15.09 0.57
N LYS A 136 5.69 -14.37 1.67
CA LYS A 136 4.75 -14.66 2.76
C LYS A 136 3.58 -13.68 2.80
N SER A 137 3.73 -12.47 2.28
CA SER A 137 2.66 -11.45 2.27
C SER A 137 2.56 -10.78 0.90
N LEU A 138 1.39 -10.90 0.27
CA LEU A 138 1.07 -10.24 -0.99
C LEU A 138 -0.13 -9.33 -0.75
N ARG A 139 0.06 -8.03 -0.95
CA ARG A 139 -1.02 -7.05 -0.86
C ARG A 139 -1.15 -6.28 -2.16
N LEU A 140 -2.33 -6.34 -2.76
CA LEU A 140 -2.67 -5.68 -4.01
C LEU A 140 -3.86 -4.76 -3.74
N ILE A 141 -3.60 -3.46 -3.78
CA ILE A 141 -4.56 -2.42 -3.41
C ILE A 141 -4.85 -1.54 -4.63
N GLU A 142 -6.12 -1.37 -4.98
CA GLU A 142 -6.56 -0.54 -6.12
C GLU A 142 -6.02 -1.01 -7.48
N CYS A 143 -5.62 -2.29 -7.57
CA CYS A 143 -5.09 -2.87 -8.80
C CYS A 143 -6.21 -3.19 -9.79
N HIS A 144 -6.53 -2.24 -10.67
CA HIS A 144 -7.61 -2.37 -11.64
C HIS A 144 -7.22 -3.12 -12.93
N ASP A 145 -5.93 -3.14 -13.27
CA ASP A 145 -5.42 -3.73 -14.52
C ASP A 145 -5.00 -5.21 -14.39
N ILE A 146 -5.26 -5.86 -13.25
CA ILE A 146 -4.91 -7.27 -13.04
C ILE A 146 -6.09 -8.16 -13.42
N VAL A 147 -5.92 -8.96 -14.48
CA VAL A 147 -6.88 -9.98 -14.88
C VAL A 147 -6.77 -11.20 -13.96
N ASP A 148 -7.90 -11.84 -13.67
CA ASP A 148 -8.00 -12.99 -12.77
C ASP A 148 -7.08 -14.15 -13.15
N LEU A 149 -7.06 -14.51 -14.44
CA LEU A 149 -6.18 -15.57 -14.94
C LEU A 149 -4.69 -15.27 -14.67
N ALA A 150 -4.26 -14.02 -14.76
CA ALA A 150 -2.88 -13.64 -14.50
C ALA A 150 -2.52 -13.80 -13.01
N LEU A 151 -3.43 -13.44 -12.11
CA LEU A 151 -3.24 -13.63 -10.67
C LEU A 151 -3.25 -15.11 -10.29
N LYS A 152 -4.19 -15.89 -10.81
CA LYS A 152 -4.25 -17.36 -10.66
C LYS A 152 -2.93 -18.04 -11.04
N LEU A 153 -2.32 -17.64 -12.16
CA LEU A 153 -1.04 -18.20 -12.59
C LEU A 153 0.12 -17.82 -11.66
N VAL A 154 0.09 -16.64 -11.06
CA VAL A 154 1.17 -16.16 -10.19
C VAL A 154 1.02 -16.68 -8.76
N ILE A 155 -0.21 -16.81 -8.23
CA ILE A 155 -0.43 -17.24 -6.84
C ILE A 155 0.14 -18.63 -6.57
N THR A 156 0.11 -19.52 -7.58
CA THR A 156 0.69 -20.88 -7.50
C THR A 156 2.21 -20.89 -7.30
N LYS A 157 2.89 -19.75 -7.47
CA LYS A 157 4.33 -19.59 -7.23
C LYS A 157 4.66 -19.20 -5.79
N PHE A 158 3.65 -19.01 -4.92
CA PHE A 158 3.83 -18.56 -3.54
C PHE A 158 3.35 -19.60 -2.51
N PRO A 159 3.97 -20.80 -2.44
CA PRO A 159 3.54 -21.84 -1.52
C PRO A 159 3.73 -21.48 -0.03
N MET A 160 4.52 -20.45 0.26
CA MET A 160 4.78 -19.94 1.61
C MET A 160 3.86 -18.77 2.02
N LEU A 161 2.85 -18.43 1.20
CA LEU A 161 2.01 -17.27 1.44
C LEU A 161 1.19 -17.44 2.74
N GLU A 162 1.38 -16.51 3.67
CA GLU A 162 0.66 -16.43 4.94
C GLU A 162 -0.40 -15.32 4.94
N GLU A 163 -0.28 -14.35 4.04
CA GLU A 163 -1.18 -13.21 3.91
C GLU A 163 -1.44 -12.84 2.46
N LEU A 164 -2.73 -12.71 2.13
CA LEU A 164 -3.22 -12.23 0.84
C LEU A 164 -4.21 -11.10 1.07
N GLU A 165 -3.98 -9.95 0.45
CA GLU A 165 -4.91 -8.82 0.43
C GLU A 165 -5.23 -8.44 -1.01
N LEU A 166 -6.50 -8.47 -1.36
CA LEU A 166 -7.06 -8.04 -2.64
C LEU A 166 -8.12 -6.97 -2.34
N SER A 167 -7.67 -5.72 -2.27
CA SER A 167 -8.48 -4.59 -1.78
C SER A 167 -8.76 -3.60 -2.90
N ASN A 168 -10.04 -3.35 -3.17
CA ASN A 168 -10.53 -2.44 -4.20
C ASN A 168 -9.97 -2.73 -5.61
N CYS A 169 -9.74 -4.00 -5.93
CA CYS A 169 -9.40 -4.41 -7.28
C CYS A 169 -10.67 -4.53 -8.14
N MET A 170 -10.54 -4.37 -9.45
CA MET A 170 -11.69 -4.42 -10.38
C MET A 170 -12.37 -5.80 -10.41
N HIS A 171 -11.60 -6.86 -10.28
CA HIS A 171 -12.09 -8.24 -10.31
C HIS A 171 -12.26 -8.79 -8.88
N ARG A 172 -13.29 -9.62 -8.65
CA ARG A 172 -13.45 -10.40 -7.39
C ARG A 172 -12.63 -11.69 -7.39
N PHE A 173 -11.92 -11.96 -8.48
CA PHE A 173 -10.97 -13.04 -8.67
C PHE A 173 -11.50 -14.47 -8.41
N PRO A 174 -12.71 -14.84 -8.86
CA PRO A 174 -13.29 -16.16 -8.57
C PRO A 174 -12.36 -17.33 -8.95
N GLU A 175 -11.70 -17.27 -10.11
CA GLU A 175 -10.81 -18.34 -10.54
C GLU A 175 -9.53 -18.43 -9.71
N THR A 176 -9.00 -17.29 -9.26
CA THR A 176 -7.87 -17.27 -8.33
C THR A 176 -8.30 -17.87 -6.99
N LEU A 177 -9.45 -17.45 -6.44
CA LEU A 177 -9.91 -17.94 -5.13
C LEU A 177 -10.07 -19.45 -5.08
N GLU A 178 -10.56 -20.06 -6.17
CA GLU A 178 -10.67 -21.52 -6.30
C GLU A 178 -9.35 -22.26 -6.08
N VAL A 179 -8.20 -21.66 -6.44
CA VAL A 179 -6.88 -22.30 -6.34
C VAL A 179 -6.07 -21.85 -5.12
N VAL A 180 -6.45 -20.74 -4.45
CA VAL A 180 -5.67 -20.20 -3.32
C VAL A 180 -5.55 -21.22 -2.19
N GLY A 181 -6.63 -21.91 -1.83
CA GLY A 181 -6.62 -22.90 -0.74
C GLY A 181 -5.62 -24.04 -0.99
N ASP A 182 -5.50 -24.50 -2.24
CA ASP A 182 -4.57 -25.58 -2.62
C ASP A 182 -3.14 -25.05 -2.80
N ALA A 183 -2.98 -23.86 -3.38
CA ALA A 183 -1.68 -23.27 -3.69
C ALA A 183 -0.96 -22.67 -2.47
N CYS A 184 -1.72 -22.16 -1.50
CA CYS A 184 -1.22 -21.40 -0.35
C CYS A 184 -1.73 -22.04 0.96
N PRO A 185 -1.29 -23.26 1.31
CA PRO A 185 -1.81 -23.99 2.47
C PRO A 185 -1.47 -23.34 3.83
N LEU A 186 -0.53 -22.38 3.84
CA LEU A 186 -0.10 -21.66 5.04
C LEU A 186 -0.84 -20.32 5.22
N LEU A 187 -1.87 -20.04 4.43
CA LEU A 187 -2.58 -18.76 4.45
C LEU A 187 -3.34 -18.58 5.76
N LYS A 188 -2.94 -17.57 6.54
CA LYS A 188 -3.49 -17.23 7.86
C LYS A 188 -4.36 -15.98 7.83
N ARG A 189 -4.05 -15.04 6.93
CA ARG A 189 -4.75 -13.75 6.81
C ARG A 189 -5.23 -13.57 5.38
N PHE A 190 -6.52 -13.38 5.22
CA PHE A 190 -7.10 -13.08 3.91
C PHE A 190 -8.02 -11.87 4.00
N ARG A 191 -7.79 -10.90 3.12
CA ARG A 191 -8.64 -9.72 2.97
C ARG A 191 -9.09 -9.61 1.51
N LEU A 192 -10.40 -9.60 1.32
CA LEU A 192 -11.05 -9.37 0.03
C LEU A 192 -12.09 -8.27 0.24
N SER A 193 -11.69 -7.04 -0.08
CA SER A 193 -12.44 -5.84 0.27
C SER A 193 -12.77 -5.02 -0.97
N GLN A 194 -13.97 -4.45 -1.01
CA GLN A 194 -14.39 -3.53 -2.06
C GLN A 194 -14.77 -2.18 -1.47
N ARG A 195 -14.58 -1.09 -2.23
CA ARG A 195 -14.90 0.27 -1.77
C ARG A 195 -16.39 0.47 -1.48
N SER A 196 -17.25 -0.22 -2.21
CA SER A 196 -18.69 -0.08 -2.02
C SER A 196 -19.44 -1.31 -2.51
N PHE A 197 -20.56 -1.53 -1.84
CA PHE A 197 -21.50 -2.58 -2.16
C PHE A 197 -22.32 -2.14 -3.38
N TYR A 198 -22.21 -2.87 -4.49
CA TYR A 198 -22.84 -2.51 -5.76
C TYR A 198 -23.81 -3.57 -6.29
N SER A 199 -24.06 -4.64 -5.55
CA SER A 199 -24.75 -5.81 -6.09
C SER A 199 -26.02 -6.15 -5.31
N GLU A 200 -27.16 -6.05 -5.97
CA GLU A 200 -28.42 -6.66 -5.49
C GLU A 200 -28.35 -8.19 -5.55
N CYS A 201 -27.46 -8.75 -6.37
CA CYS A 201 -27.25 -10.19 -6.46
C CYS A 201 -26.43 -10.71 -5.28
N VAL A 202 -26.89 -11.83 -4.73
CA VAL A 202 -26.18 -12.66 -3.75
C VAL A 202 -25.15 -13.55 -4.46
N ASP A 203 -24.00 -13.79 -3.82
CA ASP A 203 -22.93 -14.62 -4.37
C ASP A 203 -22.08 -15.25 -3.25
N ASP A 204 -22.19 -16.55 -3.06
CA ASP A 204 -21.41 -17.33 -2.10
C ASP A 204 -20.21 -18.05 -2.74
N SER A 205 -19.87 -17.77 -4.01
CA SER A 205 -18.75 -18.42 -4.72
C SER A 205 -17.41 -18.20 -4.01
N ALA A 206 -17.14 -16.97 -3.60
CA ALA A 206 -15.95 -16.64 -2.80
C ALA A 206 -15.95 -17.41 -1.46
N ALA A 207 -17.11 -17.55 -0.81
CA ALA A 207 -17.23 -18.27 0.45
C ALA A 207 -16.90 -19.76 0.31
N MET A 208 -17.38 -20.41 -0.76
CA MET A 208 -17.04 -21.80 -1.07
C MET A 208 -15.53 -22.00 -1.27
N ALA A 209 -14.85 -21.04 -1.89
CA ALA A 209 -13.40 -21.09 -2.06
C ALA A 209 -12.65 -20.85 -0.75
N ILE A 210 -13.06 -19.85 0.03
CA ILE A 210 -12.47 -19.52 1.34
C ILE A 210 -12.60 -20.67 2.33
N ALA A 211 -13.73 -21.39 2.31
CA ALA A 211 -13.95 -22.56 3.16
C ALA A 211 -12.90 -23.68 2.97
N LYS A 212 -12.09 -23.64 1.90
CA LYS A 212 -10.97 -24.57 1.67
C LYS A 212 -9.64 -24.10 2.27
N MET A 213 -9.64 -23.06 3.11
CA MET A 213 -8.45 -22.49 3.75
C MET A 213 -8.45 -22.82 5.26
N PRO A 214 -8.04 -24.04 5.67
CA PRO A 214 -8.22 -24.51 7.04
C PRO A 214 -7.35 -23.78 8.08
N GLU A 215 -6.21 -23.23 7.66
CA GLU A 215 -5.27 -22.49 8.53
C GLU A 215 -5.65 -21.00 8.71
N LEU A 216 -6.77 -20.57 8.14
CA LEU A 216 -7.18 -19.17 8.15
C LEU A 216 -7.57 -18.73 9.58
N ARG A 217 -6.96 -17.64 10.04
CA ARG A 217 -7.15 -17.05 11.39
C ARG A 217 -7.79 -15.68 11.36
N SER A 218 -7.58 -14.92 10.28
CA SER A 218 -8.17 -13.61 10.08
C SER A 218 -8.76 -13.51 8.69
N LEU A 219 -10.06 -13.22 8.62
CA LEU A 219 -10.78 -12.99 7.39
C LEU A 219 -11.44 -11.62 7.41
N GLN A 220 -11.26 -10.87 6.33
CA GLN A 220 -11.96 -9.62 6.12
C GLN A 220 -12.63 -9.62 4.74
N LEU A 221 -13.96 -9.55 4.75
CA LEU A 221 -14.82 -9.49 3.58
C LEU A 221 -15.67 -8.22 3.70
N THR A 222 -15.19 -7.09 3.18
CA THR A 222 -15.99 -5.86 3.22
C THR A 222 -16.70 -5.61 1.90
N ALA A 223 -17.95 -5.14 1.97
CA ALA A 223 -18.80 -4.90 0.80
C ALA A 223 -18.92 -6.12 -0.14
N ASN A 224 -19.05 -7.31 0.47
CA ASN A 224 -19.24 -8.57 -0.23
C ASN A 224 -20.73 -8.94 -0.34
N SER A 225 -21.10 -9.66 -1.39
CA SER A 225 -22.46 -10.17 -1.64
C SER A 225 -22.78 -11.48 -0.90
N LEU A 226 -22.02 -11.75 0.17
CA LEU A 226 -22.08 -12.93 1.01
C LEU A 226 -23.45 -13.08 1.69
N THR A 227 -24.01 -14.29 1.71
CA THR A 227 -25.23 -14.61 2.47
C THR A 227 -24.93 -15.32 3.79
N ASN A 228 -25.95 -15.53 4.63
CA ASN A 228 -25.86 -16.39 5.82
C ASN A 228 -25.34 -17.80 5.50
N SER A 229 -25.75 -18.38 4.35
CA SER A 229 -25.30 -19.70 3.91
C SER A 229 -23.80 -19.71 3.60
N GLY A 230 -23.31 -18.69 2.88
CA GLY A 230 -21.89 -18.53 2.60
C GLY A 230 -21.07 -18.32 3.88
N LEU A 231 -21.58 -17.51 4.82
CA LEU A 231 -20.92 -17.31 6.10
C LEU A 231 -20.82 -18.62 6.90
N GLU A 232 -21.87 -19.44 6.90
CA GLU A 232 -21.85 -20.76 7.52
C GLU A 232 -20.82 -21.69 6.87
N LEU A 233 -20.67 -21.68 5.54
CA LEU A 233 -19.62 -22.43 4.85
C LEU A 233 -18.22 -22.03 5.32
N ILE A 234 -17.96 -20.73 5.45
CA ILE A 234 -16.69 -20.20 5.96
C ILE A 234 -16.45 -20.66 7.40
N LEU A 235 -17.46 -20.53 8.26
CA LEU A 235 -17.37 -20.94 9.67
C LEU A 235 -17.13 -22.45 9.81
N ASN A 236 -17.66 -23.28 8.91
CA ASN A 236 -17.42 -24.72 8.94
C ASN A 236 -16.06 -25.10 8.34
N GLY A 237 -15.62 -24.41 7.29
CA GLY A 237 -14.36 -24.69 6.58
C GLY A 237 -13.10 -24.14 7.25
N CYS A 238 -13.23 -23.06 8.04
CA CYS A 238 -12.11 -22.37 8.70
C CYS A 238 -12.21 -22.50 10.24
N PRO A 239 -11.87 -23.66 10.83
CA PRO A 239 -12.05 -23.90 12.27
C PRO A 239 -11.11 -23.07 13.15
N LEU A 240 -9.99 -22.58 12.60
CA LEU A 240 -9.01 -21.75 13.31
C LEU A 240 -9.29 -20.24 13.19
N LEU A 241 -10.41 -19.85 12.58
CA LEU A 241 -10.77 -18.44 12.41
C LEU A 241 -10.99 -17.77 13.78
N GLU A 242 -10.23 -16.71 14.04
CA GLU A 242 -10.24 -15.93 15.30
C GLU A 242 -10.77 -14.50 15.09
N SER A 243 -10.56 -13.93 13.90
CA SER A 243 -11.01 -12.59 13.53
C SER A 243 -11.83 -12.64 12.24
N LEU A 244 -13.02 -12.05 12.27
CA LEU A 244 -13.92 -11.95 11.13
C LEU A 244 -14.44 -10.52 11.01
N ASP A 245 -14.22 -9.89 9.87
CA ASP A 245 -14.78 -8.58 9.53
C ASP A 245 -15.67 -8.71 8.29
N ILE A 246 -16.97 -8.50 8.47
CA ILE A 246 -18.00 -8.61 7.42
C ILE A 246 -18.75 -7.29 7.23
N ARG A 247 -18.13 -6.15 7.55
CA ARG A 247 -18.74 -4.83 7.38
C ARG A 247 -19.22 -4.61 5.95
N SER A 248 -20.37 -3.96 5.81
CA SER A 248 -21.05 -3.73 4.53
C SER A 248 -21.44 -5.00 3.74
N CYS A 249 -21.47 -6.18 4.37
CA CYS A 249 -22.09 -7.39 3.80
C CYS A 249 -23.59 -7.41 4.13
N TYR A 250 -24.37 -6.56 3.45
CA TYR A 250 -25.78 -6.32 3.78
C TYR A 250 -26.75 -7.49 3.53
N HIS A 251 -26.28 -8.55 2.87
CA HIS A 251 -27.03 -9.80 2.69
C HIS A 251 -26.86 -10.79 3.86
N VAL A 252 -26.05 -10.45 4.87
CA VAL A 252 -25.90 -11.22 6.11
C VAL A 252 -26.82 -10.65 7.19
N CYS A 253 -27.73 -11.48 7.69
CA CYS A 253 -28.56 -11.18 8.85
C CYS A 253 -27.91 -11.76 10.12
N MET A 254 -27.61 -10.92 11.10
CA MET A 254 -27.02 -11.31 12.39
C MET A 254 -28.10 -11.62 13.44
N ASP A 255 -28.98 -12.57 13.14
CA ASP A 255 -29.98 -13.09 14.09
C ASP A 255 -29.33 -13.94 15.20
N ASP A 256 -30.12 -14.36 16.19
CA ASP A 256 -29.64 -15.14 17.35
C ASP A 256 -28.93 -16.44 16.93
N GLU A 257 -29.39 -17.08 15.85
CA GLU A 257 -28.77 -18.30 15.32
C GLU A 257 -27.38 -18.00 14.74
N MET A 258 -27.27 -16.98 13.89
CA MET A 258 -26.00 -16.60 13.28
C MET A 258 -25.00 -16.06 14.32
N GLN A 259 -25.48 -15.33 15.32
CA GLN A 259 -24.66 -14.91 16.45
C GLN A 259 -24.11 -16.11 17.23
N ALA A 260 -24.94 -17.12 17.49
CA ALA A 260 -24.49 -18.34 18.14
C ALA A 260 -23.43 -19.09 17.32
N LYS A 261 -23.58 -19.16 15.98
CA LYS A 261 -22.57 -19.73 15.07
C LYS A 261 -21.25 -18.95 15.10
N CYS A 262 -21.31 -17.63 15.27
CA CYS A 262 -20.13 -16.76 15.36
C CYS A 262 -19.51 -16.68 16.77
N ALA A 263 -20.10 -17.30 17.79
CA ALA A 263 -19.68 -17.14 19.19
C ALA A 263 -18.22 -17.55 19.48
N ARG A 264 -17.61 -18.39 18.63
CA ARG A 264 -16.20 -18.78 18.74
C ARG A 264 -15.22 -17.72 18.24
N ILE A 265 -15.68 -16.75 17.46
CA ILE A 265 -14.85 -15.70 16.87
C ILE A 265 -14.53 -14.67 17.95
N LYS A 266 -13.23 -14.40 18.17
CA LYS A 266 -12.76 -13.47 19.22
C LYS A 266 -13.02 -12.02 18.85
N THR A 267 -12.80 -11.69 17.58
CA THR A 267 -12.96 -10.34 17.04
C THR A 267 -13.93 -10.40 15.87
N LEU A 268 -15.17 -9.98 16.08
CA LEU A 268 -16.21 -9.93 15.05
C LEU A 268 -16.56 -8.47 14.74
N ARG A 269 -16.58 -8.09 13.46
CA ARG A 269 -17.17 -6.83 13.00
C ARG A 269 -18.42 -7.13 12.18
N HIS A 270 -19.54 -6.58 12.60
CA HIS A 270 -20.86 -6.81 12.03
C HIS A 270 -21.05 -6.01 10.74
N PRO A 271 -22.02 -6.39 9.87
CA PRO A 271 -22.30 -5.68 8.63
C PRO A 271 -22.54 -4.17 8.78
N GLU A 272 -23.11 -3.73 9.90
CA GLU A 272 -23.49 -2.34 10.16
C GLU A 272 -22.45 -1.54 10.97
N ASP A 273 -21.35 -2.18 11.41
CA ASP A 273 -20.32 -1.49 12.18
C ASP A 273 -19.66 -0.37 11.35
N SER A 274 -19.28 0.72 12.03
CA SER A 274 -18.62 1.86 11.39
C SER A 274 -17.33 1.45 10.66
N MET A 275 -17.06 2.14 9.56
CA MET A 275 -15.83 2.02 8.76
C MET A 275 -14.81 3.12 9.10
N ASP A 276 -15.02 3.92 10.15
CA ASP A 276 -14.12 5.03 10.50
C ASP A 276 -12.72 4.57 10.92
N ASP A 277 -12.61 3.36 11.49
CA ASP A 277 -11.34 2.74 11.87
C ASP A 277 -10.69 1.94 10.72
N TYR A 278 -11.23 2.05 9.51
CA TYR A 278 -10.74 1.34 8.35
C TYR A 278 -9.40 1.94 7.87
N ASP A 279 -8.36 1.12 7.84
CA ASP A 279 -6.97 1.49 7.50
C ASP A 279 -6.79 2.09 6.09
N MET A 280 -7.80 2.00 5.22
CA MET A 280 -7.80 2.73 3.95
C MET A 280 -8.79 3.91 4.01
N SER A 281 -8.28 5.13 3.86
CA SER A 281 -9.12 6.32 3.77
C SER A 281 -9.91 6.30 2.46
N PHE A 282 -11.17 5.87 2.52
CA PHE A 282 -12.07 5.95 1.39
C PHE A 282 -13.12 7.05 1.62
N ASN A 283 -13.11 8.09 0.79
CA ASN A 283 -14.18 9.10 0.79
C ASN A 283 -15.47 8.50 0.22
N TYR A 284 -16.38 7.92 1.04
CA TYR A 284 -17.69 7.48 0.55
C TYR A 284 -18.87 7.74 1.51
N LYS A 285 -20.05 7.91 0.88
CA LYS A 285 -21.39 7.89 1.50
C LYS A 285 -21.88 6.44 1.60
N ILE A 286 -22.40 6.06 2.76
CA ILE A 286 -22.90 4.72 3.10
C ILE A 286 -24.23 4.43 2.34
N PRO A 287 -24.34 3.33 1.56
CA PRO A 287 -25.62 2.90 0.97
C PRO A 287 -26.62 2.43 2.03
N ARG A 288 -27.92 2.63 1.78
CA ARG A 288 -29.01 2.30 2.73
C ARG A 288 -29.14 0.79 2.97
N PRO A 289 -29.33 0.33 4.23
CA PRO A 289 -29.71 -1.06 4.53
C PRO A 289 -31.07 -1.44 3.94
N CYS A 290 -31.26 -2.72 3.62
CA CYS A 290 -32.45 -3.27 2.96
C CYS A 290 -33.77 -3.18 3.77
N TRP A 291 -33.72 -2.82 5.05
CA TRP A 291 -34.89 -2.76 5.94
C TRP A 291 -35.40 -1.33 6.22
N SER A 292 -34.72 -0.29 5.73
CA SER A 292 -35.03 1.11 6.03
C SER A 292 -36.03 1.71 5.04
N THR A 293 -37.24 2.05 5.52
CA THR A 293 -38.31 2.71 4.73
C THR A 293 -38.45 4.21 4.98
N GLU A 294 -37.74 4.81 5.94
CA GLU A 294 -37.80 6.26 6.19
C GLU A 294 -36.56 7.03 5.65
N PRO A 295 -36.74 8.23 5.08
CA PRO A 295 -35.64 9.06 4.60
C PRO A 295 -34.91 9.75 5.77
N ILE A 296 -33.60 9.51 5.89
CA ILE A 296 -32.74 10.29 6.80
C ILE A 296 -32.44 11.65 6.15
N GLU A 297 -32.94 12.73 6.76
CA GLU A 297 -32.53 14.11 6.46
C GLU A 297 -31.12 14.37 7.00
N TYR A 298 -30.18 14.79 6.14
CA TYR A 298 -28.88 15.29 6.56
C TYR A 298 -28.91 16.82 6.61
N SER A 299 -28.87 17.40 7.81
CA SER A 299 -28.48 18.80 7.98
C SER A 299 -26.95 18.91 7.87
N MET A 300 -26.46 19.44 6.76
CA MET A 300 -25.08 19.87 6.62
C MET A 300 -24.77 20.99 7.62
N GLY A 301 -23.74 20.79 8.43
CA GLY A 301 -23.17 21.81 9.29
C GLY A 301 -21.64 21.79 9.20
N CYS A 302 -21.09 22.22 8.07
CA CYS A 302 -19.69 22.66 8.02
C CYS A 302 -19.58 23.97 8.81
N GLN A 303 -18.84 23.96 9.92
CA GLN A 303 -18.18 25.17 10.42
C GLN A 303 -16.72 24.84 10.71
N SER A 304 -15.85 25.39 9.87
CA SER A 304 -14.42 25.54 10.12
C SER A 304 -14.22 26.64 11.17
N PRO A 305 -13.37 26.47 12.20
CA PRO A 305 -12.82 27.58 12.94
C PRO A 305 -11.44 27.95 12.39
N TYR A 306 -11.41 29.10 11.71
CA TYR A 306 -10.29 29.99 11.38
C TYR A 306 -9.16 29.48 10.48
#